data_AF-A0A5M9IUX4-F1
#
_entry.id   AF-A0A5M9IUX4-F1
#
_cell.length_a   1.000
_cell.length_b   1.000
_cell.length_c   1.000
_cell.angle_alpha   90.00
_cell.angle_beta   90.00
_cell.angle_gamma   90.00
#
_symmetry.space_group_name_H-M   'P 1'
#
loop_
_entity.id
_entity.type
_entity.pdbx_description
1 polymer ?
#
loop_
_entity_poly.entity_id
_entity_poly.type
_entity_poly.pdbx_seq_one_letter_code
_entity_poly.pdbx_strand_id
1 'polypeptide(L)'
;MNPLLKWSCRELNDGWVMIGVDVDLSSPEQPECMMGLRRAVHPFQFDEAENPVMEFTAVITEMDKQIRKGCGVGAQPPSASRACAFGGAA
;
A
#
# COMPACT_ATOMS: atom_id res chain seq x y z
N MET A 1 16.95 6.76 6.82
CA MET A 1 16.82 6.46 5.37
C MET A 1 15.36 6.74 5.00
N ASN A 2 15.09 7.56 3.98
CA ASN A 2 13.70 7.77 3.55
C ASN A 2 13.29 6.58 2.67
N PRO A 3 12.24 5.81 3.03
CA PRO A 3 11.80 4.69 2.22
C PRO A 3 11.37 5.16 0.82
N LEU A 4 11.84 4.45 -0.22
CA LEU A 4 11.50 4.75 -1.60
C LEU A 4 10.09 4.23 -1.91
N LEU A 5 9.15 5.15 -2.16
CA LEU A 5 7.79 4.82 -2.56
C LEU A 5 7.74 4.58 -4.07
N LYS A 6 7.25 3.40 -4.48
CA LYS A 6 7.01 3.05 -5.89
C LYS A 6 5.52 3.17 -6.17
N TRP A 7 5.15 4.19 -6.94
CA TRP A 7 3.76 4.42 -7.32
C TRP A 7 3.43 3.71 -8.64
N SER A 8 2.23 3.17 -8.73
CA SER A 8 1.66 2.57 -9.93
C SER A 8 0.22 3.01 -10.12
N CYS A 9 -0.20 3.10 -11.38
CA CYS A 9 -1.57 3.40 -11.76
C CYS A 9 -1.97 2.43 -12.88
N ARG A 10 -3.14 1.81 -12.76
CA ARG A 10 -3.63 0.85 -13.75
C ARG A 10 -5.13 0.99 -13.93
N GLU A 11 -5.57 0.99 -15.18
CA GLU A 11 -6.98 0.86 -15.53
C GLU A 11 -7.52 -0.53 -15.13
N LEU A 12 -8.73 -0.54 -14.58
CA LEU A 12 -9.53 -1.71 -14.26
C LEU A 12 -10.78 -1.74 -15.15
N ASN A 13 -11.69 -2.70 -14.93
CA ASN A 13 -12.93 -2.77 -15.71
C ASN A 13 -13.86 -1.59 -15.39
N ASP A 14 -14.70 -1.21 -16.36
CA ASP A 14 -15.79 -0.24 -16.20
C ASP A 14 -15.33 1.14 -15.69
N GLY A 15 -14.24 1.67 -16.27
CA GLY A 15 -13.75 3.01 -15.95
C GLY A 15 -13.05 3.16 -14.58
N TRP A 16 -12.98 2.09 -13.78
CA TRP A 16 -12.23 2.10 -12.53
C TRP A 16 -10.73 2.23 -12.76
N VAL A 17 -10.05 2.95 -11.87
CA VAL A 17 -8.60 3.09 -11.87
C VAL A 17 -8.04 2.66 -10.53
N MET A 18 -7.01 1.83 -10.54
CA MET A 18 -6.29 1.37 -9.35
C MET A 18 -5.01 2.19 -9.19
N ILE A 19 -4.90 2.84 -8.04
CA ILE A 19 -3.69 3.51 -7.57
C ILE A 19 -3.02 2.57 -6.58
N GLY A 20 -1.73 2.29 -6.79
CA GLY A 20 -0.91 1.47 -5.91
C GLY A 20 0.33 2.22 -5.45
N VAL A 21 0.73 2.03 -4.20
CA VAL A 21 2.03 2.45 -3.68
C VAL A 21 2.68 1.29 -2.95
N ASP A 22 3.88 0.91 -3.36
CA ASP A 22 4.67 -0.14 -2.76
C ASP A 22 5.96 0.43 -2.15
N VAL A 23 6.38 -0.17 -1.04
CA VAL A 23 7.61 0.16 -0.31
C VAL A 23 8.41 -1.10 -0.11
N ASP A 24 9.66 -1.06 -0.57
CA ASP A 24 10.64 -2.09 -0.28
C ASP A 24 11.23 -1.84 1.11
N LEU A 25 11.03 -2.81 2.00
CA LEU A 25 11.50 -2.82 3.38
C LEU A 25 12.55 -3.93 3.59
N SER A 26 13.06 -4.53 2.50
CA SER A 26 14.04 -5.60 2.59
C SER A 26 15.31 -5.15 3.33
N SER A 27 15.84 -6.05 4.15
CA SER A 27 17.11 -5.92 4.87
C SER A 27 17.92 -7.20 4.73
N PRO A 28 19.21 -7.21 5.09
CA PRO A 28 20.01 -8.44 5.13
C PRO A 28 19.39 -9.55 6.00
N GLU A 29 18.68 -9.18 7.06
CA GLU A 29 17.97 -10.08 7.97
C GLU A 29 16.56 -10.44 7.48
N GLN A 30 15.98 -9.63 6.62
CA GLN A 30 14.65 -9.80 6.03
C GLN A 30 14.74 -9.60 4.51
N PRO A 31 15.25 -10.59 3.76
CA PRO A 31 15.58 -10.43 2.35
C PRO A 31 14.36 -10.13 1.46
N GLU A 32 13.15 -10.46 1.94
CA GLU A 32 11.89 -10.13 1.28
C GLU A 32 10.92 -9.53 2.31
N CYS A 33 10.85 -8.19 2.33
CA CYS A 33 9.90 -7.46 3.15
C CYS A 33 9.37 -6.30 2.32
N MET A 34 8.06 -6.28 2.08
CA MET A 34 7.39 -5.26 1.27
C MET A 34 6.10 -4.85 1.95
N MET A 35 5.75 -3.59 1.80
CA MET A 35 4.44 -3.07 2.19
C MET A 35 3.82 -2.34 1.02
N GLY A 36 2.57 -2.68 0.70
CA GLY A 36 1.82 -2.08 -0.39
C GLY A 36 0.46 -1.57 0.07
N LEU A 37 0.00 -0.47 -0.52
CA LEU A 37 -1.36 0.05 -0.39
C LEU A 37 -1.95 0.22 -1.79
N ARG A 38 -3.15 -0.33 -2.01
CA ARG A 38 -3.86 -0.27 -3.29
C ARG A 38 -5.27 0.25 -3.06
N ARG A 39 -5.72 1.16 -3.91
CA ARG A 39 -7.06 1.75 -3.85
C ARG A 39 -7.64 1.86 -5.26
N ALA A 40 -8.84 1.35 -5.44
CA ALA A 40 -9.63 1.61 -6.64
C ALA A 40 -10.43 2.91 -6.48
N VAL A 41 -10.43 3.74 -7.49
CA VAL A 41 -11.22 4.96 -7.60
C VAL A 41 -11.95 4.98 -8.93
N HIS A 42 -13.17 5.50 -8.94
CA HIS A 42 -13.94 5.68 -10.17
C HIS A 42 -14.00 7.18 -10.50
N PRO A 43 -13.71 7.63 -11.74
CA PRO A 43 -13.73 9.05 -12.10
C PRO A 43 -15.02 9.78 -11.72
N PHE A 44 -16.19 9.12 -11.85
CA PHE A 44 -17.48 9.69 -11.45
C PHE A 44 -17.59 10.09 -9.97
N GLN A 45 -16.71 9.58 -9.11
CA GLN A 45 -16.64 10.05 -7.72
C GLN A 45 -16.22 11.52 -7.62
N PHE A 46 -15.66 12.08 -8.68
CA PHE A 46 -15.17 13.45 -8.75
C PHE A 46 -16.01 14.34 -9.67
N ASP A 47 -17.05 13.83 -10.34
CA ASP A 47 -17.82 14.58 -11.35
C ASP A 47 -18.57 15.78 -10.75
N GLU A 48 -19.04 15.67 -9.51
CA GLU A 48 -19.73 16.75 -8.79
C GLU A 48 -18.78 17.62 -7.96
N ALA A 49 -17.48 17.34 -7.99
CA ALA A 49 -16.50 18.12 -7.25
C ALA A 49 -16.30 19.50 -7.87
N GLU A 50 -16.23 20.53 -7.02
CA GLU A 50 -15.87 21.88 -7.46
C GLU A 50 -14.48 21.91 -8.14
N ASN A 51 -13.57 21.03 -7.70
CA ASN A 51 -12.27 20.84 -8.32
C ASN A 51 -11.86 19.35 -8.31
N PRO A 52 -12.17 18.61 -9.40
CA PRO A 52 -11.88 17.18 -9.51
C PRO A 52 -10.40 16.83 -9.37
N VAL A 53 -9.50 17.72 -9.83
CA VAL A 53 -8.05 17.52 -9.73
C VAL A 53 -7.59 17.56 -8.28
N MET A 54 -8.12 18.50 -7.49
CA MET A 54 -7.81 18.61 -6.06
C MET A 54 -8.33 17.40 -5.27
N GLU A 55 -9.55 16.96 -5.54
CA GLU A 55 -10.13 15.77 -4.89
C GLU A 55 -9.36 14.49 -5.23
N PHE A 56 -8.99 14.31 -6.50
CA PHE A 56 -8.12 13.19 -6.88
C PHE A 56 -6.74 13.27 -6.20
N THR A 57 -6.17 14.47 -6.09
CA THR A 57 -4.91 14.70 -5.38
C THR A 57 -5.03 14.37 -3.88
N ALA A 58 -6.20 14.60 -3.28
CA ALA A 58 -6.48 14.25 -1.89
C ALA A 58 -6.41 12.73 -1.67
N VAL A 59 -6.85 11.92 -2.64
CA VAL A 59 -6.72 10.45 -2.59
C VAL A 59 -5.24 10.05 -2.52
N ILE A 60 -4.40 10.59 -3.40
CA ILE A 60 -2.96 10.29 -3.42
C ILE A 60 -2.32 10.73 -2.10
N THR A 61 -2.69 11.92 -1.61
CA THR A 61 -2.18 12.47 -0.34
C THR A 61 -2.56 11.61 0.86
N GLU A 62 -3.78 11.08 0.89
CA GLU A 62 -4.24 10.16 1.92
C GLU A 62 -3.43 8.86 1.89
N MET A 63 -3.25 8.28 0.69
CA MET A 63 -2.46 7.07 0.51
C MET A 63 -1.00 7.25 0.94
N ASP A 64 -0.37 8.38 0.61
CA ASP A 64 1.00 8.72 1.04
C ASP A 64 1.10 8.81 2.56
N LYS A 65 0.14 9.46 3.23
CA LYS A 65 0.09 9.51 4.70
C LYS A 65 -0.05 8.13 5.32
N GLN A 66 -0.92 7.29 4.78
CA GLN A 66 -1.16 5.93 5.31
C GLN A 66 0.06 5.04 5.15
N ILE A 67 0.69 5.00 3.96
CA ILE A 67 1.85 4.14 3.73
C ILE A 67 3.05 4.58 4.57
N ARG A 68 3.29 5.90 4.71
CA ARG A 68 4.36 6.43 5.57
C ARG A 68 4.11 6.13 7.05
N LYS A 69 2.85 6.23 7.50
CA LYS A 69 2.49 5.83 8.86
C LYS A 69 2.75 4.35 9.06
N GLY A 70 2.38 3.49 8.11
CA GLY A 70 2.71 2.06 8.12
C GLY A 70 4.20 1.80 8.24
N CYS A 71 5.05 2.56 7.54
CA CYS A 71 6.51 2.40 7.61
C CYS A 71 7.07 2.73 9.00
N GLY A 72 6.38 3.59 9.75
CA GLY A 72 6.81 4.05 11.08
C GLY A 72 6.19 3.26 12.25
N VAL A 73 5.28 2.32 11.98
CA VAL A 73 4.60 1.53 13.01
C VAL A 73 5.07 0.09 12.90
N GLY A 74 5.75 -0.41 13.93
CA GLY A 74 6.00 -1.84 14.06
C GLY A 74 4.66 -2.58 14.12
N ALA A 75 4.41 -3.48 13.16
CA ALA A 75 3.26 -4.37 13.25
C ALA A 75 3.41 -5.24 14.52
N GLN A 76 2.32 -5.48 15.24
CA GLN A 76 2.34 -6.52 16.26
C GLN A 76 2.66 -7.85 15.55
N PRO A 77 3.75 -8.54 15.92
CA PRO A 77 4.08 -9.79 15.28
C PRO A 77 2.92 -10.78 15.49
N PRO A 78 2.44 -11.47 14.44
CA PRO A 78 1.49 -12.55 14.62
C PRO A 78 2.11 -13.61 15.53
N SER A 79 1.31 -14.26 16.38
CA SER A 79 1.81 -15.36 17.21
C SER A 79 2.46 -16.40 16.31
N ALA A 80 3.73 -16.74 16.58
CA ALA A 80 4.54 -17.64 15.77
C ALA A 80 3.90 -19.02 15.49
N SER A 81 2.86 -19.42 16.25
CA SER A 81 2.13 -20.68 16.10
C SER A 81 1.40 -20.88 14.77
N ARG A 82 1.17 -19.87 13.93
CA ARG A 82 0.50 -20.05 12.62
C ARG A 82 1.45 -20.26 11.45
N ALA A 83 2.76 -20.11 11.65
CA ALA A 83 3.71 -20.16 10.54
C ALA A 83 3.94 -21.58 9.99
N CYS A 84 3.55 -22.65 10.70
CA CYS A 84 3.88 -24.04 10.34
C CYS A 84 5.35 -24.24 9.89
N ALA A 85 6.25 -23.31 10.26
CA ALA A 85 7.56 -23.18 9.65
C ALA A 85 8.57 -24.19 10.21
N PHE A 86 8.21 -24.84 11.31
CA PHE A 86 8.97 -25.91 11.92
C PHE A 86 8.05 -27.12 12.08
N GLY A 87 7.75 -27.78 10.95
CA GLY A 87 7.40 -29.20 10.99
C GLY A 87 8.58 -29.93 11.64
N GLY A 88 8.40 -30.35 12.89
CA GLY A 88 9.41 -31.06 13.64
C GLY A 88 9.83 -32.31 12.87
N ALA A 89 11.12 -32.45 12.65
CA ALA A 89 11.70 -33.73 12.27
C ALA A 89 11.37 -34.76 13.38
N ALA A 90 10.70 -35.83 12.99
CA ALA A 90 10.77 -37.16 13.59
C ALA A 90 10.34 -38.18 12.54
#